data_AF-A0A3M6TS00-F1
#
_entry.id   AF-A0A3M6TS00-F1
#
_cell.length_a   1.000
_cell.length_b   1.000
_cell.length_c   1.000
_cell.angle_alpha   90.00
_cell.angle_beta   90.00
_cell.angle_gamma   90.00
#
_symmetry.space_group_name_H-M   'P 1'
#
loop_
_entity.id
_entity.type
_entity.pdbx_description
1 polymer ?
#
loop_
_entity_poly.entity_id
_entity_poly.type
_entity_poly.pdbx_seq_one_letter_code
_entity_poly.pdbx_strand_id
1 'polypeptide(L)'
;MAFSNLQSMFKLAQRPTHVISGRQGEEFELKTNAKDALLIVSNCTDCYARLQEKAAKLLIEKCDNLVLDVNCTLISGVLELLSCKKIVLNFLECGQIPTIMADSTSDLSINLLKHSQFESLYLHGNSSNIEICVGEDTSTKYPVSFPTDVPSHFQFVASWEKEEEGWKLVCEKVVRDGVFPTTERKMKEAQERKARDLEKLATALSDIVRITPKEQLQKDKGSPGTAAGAENK
;
A
#
# COMPACT_ATOMS: atom_id res chain seq x y z
N MET A 1 24.62 -3.72 38.73
CA MET A 1 24.67 -4.56 37.50
C MET A 1 23.27 -4.77 36.94
N ALA A 2 22.68 -3.74 36.30
CA ALA A 2 21.27 -3.78 35.84
C ALA A 2 21.10 -3.52 34.31
N PHE A 3 22.20 -3.26 33.59
CA PHE A 3 22.14 -2.85 32.17
C PHE A 3 22.41 -3.98 31.17
N SER A 4 22.88 -5.16 31.61
CA SER A 4 23.08 -6.31 30.71
C SER A 4 21.76 -7.01 30.32
N ASN A 5 20.70 -6.88 31.13
CA ASN A 5 19.40 -7.50 30.89
C ASN A 5 18.43 -6.68 30.00
N LEU A 6 18.75 -5.42 29.70
CA LEU A 6 17.94 -4.59 28.80
C LEU A 6 18.32 -4.82 27.33
N GLN A 7 19.57 -5.16 27.03
CA GLN A 7 19.98 -5.54 25.68
C GLN A 7 19.45 -6.92 25.25
N SER A 8 19.13 -7.81 26.20
CA SER A 8 18.49 -9.11 25.91
C SER A 8 16.98 -9.00 25.68
N MET A 9 16.30 -8.01 26.28
CA MET A 9 14.87 -7.75 26.04
C MET A 9 14.58 -7.05 24.70
N PHE A 10 15.56 -6.36 24.11
CA PHE A 10 15.45 -5.69 22.80
C PHE A 10 16.28 -6.35 21.69
N LYS A 11 16.65 -7.63 21.84
CA LYS A 11 16.86 -8.45 20.65
C LYS A 11 15.49 -8.73 20.07
N LEU A 12 14.98 -7.82 19.24
CA LEU A 12 14.01 -8.16 18.20
C LEU A 12 14.51 -9.47 17.61
N ALA A 13 13.81 -10.58 17.89
CA ALA A 13 14.22 -11.88 17.42
C ALA A 13 14.42 -11.75 15.91
N GLN A 14 15.66 -11.93 15.44
CA GLN A 14 15.94 -11.88 14.02
C GLN A 14 15.04 -12.92 13.36
N ARG A 15 14.18 -12.45 12.46
CA ARG A 15 13.25 -13.32 11.75
C ARG A 15 14.07 -14.40 11.04
N PRO A 16 13.69 -15.69 11.15
CA PRO A 16 14.36 -16.76 10.43
C PRO A 16 14.45 -16.39 8.95
N THR A 17 15.62 -16.58 8.34
CA THR A 17 15.84 -16.28 6.93
C THR A 17 16.30 -17.55 6.24
N HIS A 18 15.67 -17.88 5.12
CA HIS A 18 16.04 -19.01 4.28
C HIS A 18 16.42 -18.51 2.89
N VAL A 19 17.62 -18.84 2.44
CA VAL A 19 18.19 -18.35 1.19
C VAL A 19 18.41 -19.52 0.25
N ILE A 20 17.88 -19.41 -0.96
CA ILE A 20 18.13 -20.31 -2.09
C ILE A 20 18.89 -19.49 -3.12
N SER A 21 20.10 -19.91 -3.48
CA SER A 21 20.94 -19.13 -4.39
C SER A 21 21.73 -19.98 -5.36
N GLY A 22 22.00 -19.43 -6.55
CA GLY A 22 22.94 -20.02 -7.53
C GLY A 22 22.44 -21.28 -8.22
N ARG A 23 21.12 -21.50 -8.25
CA ARG A 23 20.49 -22.64 -8.93
C ARG A 23 20.45 -22.40 -10.43
N GLN A 24 20.64 -23.44 -11.24
CA GLN A 24 20.56 -23.33 -12.69
C GLN A 24 19.86 -24.52 -13.34
N GLY A 25 18.82 -24.29 -14.13
CA GLY A 25 18.11 -25.37 -14.83
C GLY A 25 17.30 -26.29 -13.91
N GLU A 26 17.03 -25.83 -12.68
CA GLU A 26 16.47 -26.64 -11.60
C GLU A 26 15.01 -26.29 -11.29
N GLU A 27 14.27 -27.31 -10.89
CA GLU A 27 12.96 -27.20 -10.25
C GLU A 27 13.08 -27.39 -8.73
N PHE A 28 12.48 -26.49 -7.95
CA PHE A 28 12.54 -26.57 -6.49
C PHE A 28 11.32 -25.97 -5.78
N GLU A 29 11.10 -26.38 -4.53
CA GLU A 29 10.05 -25.82 -3.68
C GLU A 29 10.62 -24.79 -2.70
N LEU A 30 9.92 -23.69 -2.55
CA LEU A 30 10.22 -22.65 -1.57
C LEU A 30 9.61 -23.04 -0.21
N LYS A 31 10.33 -23.86 0.56
CA LYS A 31 9.89 -24.38 1.86
C LYS A 31 10.80 -23.91 3.00
N THR A 32 10.20 -23.75 4.18
CA THR A 32 10.88 -23.36 5.41
C THR A 32 10.18 -24.01 6.60
N ASN A 33 10.96 -24.51 7.57
CA ASN A 33 10.40 -25.05 8.81
C ASN A 33 9.80 -23.93 9.69
N ALA A 34 10.17 -22.67 9.45
CA ALA A 34 9.65 -21.50 10.14
C ALA A 34 8.64 -20.77 9.24
N LYS A 35 7.35 -20.84 9.60
CA LYS A 35 6.23 -20.25 8.84
C LYS A 35 6.27 -18.72 8.76
N ASP A 36 7.05 -18.09 9.63
CA ASP A 36 7.28 -16.65 9.67
C ASP A 36 8.64 -16.25 9.05
N ALA A 37 9.31 -17.15 8.32
CA ALA A 37 10.60 -16.84 7.74
C ALA A 37 10.52 -15.84 6.58
N LEU A 38 11.60 -15.08 6.41
CA LEU A 38 11.91 -14.39 5.16
C LEU A 38 12.53 -15.41 4.18
N LEU A 39 11.92 -15.58 3.03
CA LEU A 39 12.46 -16.38 1.93
C LEU A 39 13.19 -15.47 0.95
N ILE A 40 14.40 -15.87 0.54
CA ILE A 40 15.21 -15.17 -0.46
C ILE A 40 15.60 -16.14 -1.55
N VAL A 41 15.29 -15.81 -2.81
CA VAL A 41 15.76 -16.52 -4.01
C VAL A 41 16.72 -15.59 -4.75
N SER A 42 17.99 -15.96 -4.88
CA SER A 42 19.04 -15.07 -5.37
C SER A 42 19.89 -15.69 -6.46
N ASN A 43 20.22 -14.96 -7.52
CA ASN A 43 21.15 -15.41 -8.57
C ASN A 43 20.78 -16.79 -9.18
N CYS A 44 19.50 -17.05 -9.42
CA CYS A 44 19.05 -18.28 -10.06
C CYS A 44 18.75 -18.05 -11.54
N THR A 45 19.01 -19.04 -12.39
CA THR A 45 18.83 -18.93 -13.85
C THR A 45 18.13 -20.15 -14.44
N ASP A 46 17.19 -19.95 -15.35
CA ASP A 46 16.45 -21.03 -16.03
C ASP A 46 15.78 -21.98 -15.02
N CYS A 47 15.11 -21.41 -14.01
CA CYS A 47 14.57 -22.16 -12.88
C CYS A 47 13.04 -22.17 -12.87
N TYR A 48 12.50 -23.17 -12.19
CA TYR A 48 11.08 -23.25 -11.85
C TYR A 48 10.93 -23.45 -10.34
N ALA A 49 10.18 -22.59 -9.69
CA ALA A 49 9.99 -22.59 -8.25
C ALA A 49 8.52 -22.73 -7.88
N ARG A 50 8.22 -23.40 -6.76
CA ARG A 50 6.86 -23.47 -6.19
C ARG A 50 6.81 -22.94 -4.76
N LEU A 51 6.00 -21.92 -4.52
CA LEU A 51 5.65 -21.44 -3.18
C LEU A 51 4.34 -22.09 -2.72
N GLN A 52 4.44 -23.19 -1.97
CA GLN A 52 3.27 -23.92 -1.46
C GLN A 52 2.87 -23.54 -0.04
N GLU A 53 3.84 -23.19 0.81
CA GLU A 53 3.60 -22.95 2.23
C GLU A 53 3.71 -21.46 2.58
N LYS A 54 3.02 -21.05 3.65
CA LYS A 54 3.08 -19.66 4.11
C LYS A 54 4.49 -19.30 4.57
N ALA A 55 4.95 -18.14 4.13
CA ALA A 55 6.15 -17.47 4.61
C ALA A 55 5.81 -16.03 5.00
N ALA A 56 6.68 -15.37 5.75
CA ALA A 56 6.42 -13.99 6.12
C ALA A 56 6.55 -13.03 4.93
N LYS A 57 7.58 -13.22 4.11
CA LYS A 57 7.89 -12.38 2.96
C LYS A 57 8.74 -13.19 1.98
N LEU A 58 8.61 -12.90 0.69
CA LEU A 58 9.46 -13.45 -0.36
C LEU A 58 10.20 -12.32 -1.07
N LEU A 59 11.51 -12.46 -1.18
CA LEU A 59 12.39 -11.63 -1.98
C LEU A 59 13.01 -12.50 -3.08
N ILE A 60 12.95 -12.03 -4.32
CA ILE A 60 13.62 -12.63 -5.46
C ILE A 60 14.56 -11.58 -6.01
N GLU A 61 15.85 -11.88 -6.06
CA GLU A 61 16.86 -10.94 -6.53
C GLU A 61 17.77 -11.56 -7.57
N LYS A 62 18.15 -10.77 -8.58
CA LYS A 62 19.16 -11.14 -9.59
C LYS A 62 18.88 -12.48 -10.29
N CYS A 63 17.61 -12.82 -10.46
CA CYS A 63 17.20 -14.03 -11.16
C CYS A 63 16.89 -13.73 -12.64
N ASP A 64 17.23 -14.67 -13.52
CA ASP A 64 16.94 -14.58 -14.96
C ASP A 64 16.19 -15.84 -15.42
N ASN A 65 15.09 -15.67 -16.15
CA ASN A 65 14.26 -16.78 -16.63
C ASN A 65 13.77 -17.70 -15.50
N LEU A 66 13.04 -17.13 -14.55
CA LEU A 66 12.45 -17.86 -13.42
C LEU A 66 10.92 -17.90 -13.55
N VAL A 67 10.35 -19.09 -13.47
CA VAL A 67 8.92 -19.31 -13.30
C VAL A 67 8.64 -19.59 -11.83
N LEU A 68 7.69 -18.89 -11.23
CA LEU A 68 7.26 -19.09 -9.85
C LEU A 68 5.76 -19.36 -9.79
N ASP A 69 5.39 -20.55 -9.35
CA ASP A 69 4.02 -20.89 -9.01
C ASP A 69 3.73 -20.54 -7.55
N VAL A 70 2.70 -19.74 -7.34
CA VAL A 70 2.28 -19.21 -6.03
C VAL A 70 0.97 -19.88 -5.64
N ASN A 71 0.99 -20.73 -4.61
CA ASN A 71 -0.19 -21.41 -4.09
C ASN A 71 -0.54 -21.04 -2.65
N CYS A 72 0.01 -19.92 -2.14
CA CYS A 72 -0.28 -19.45 -0.79
C CYS A 72 -0.29 -17.92 -0.71
N THR A 73 -0.59 -17.43 0.49
CA THR A 73 -0.52 -16.01 0.84
C THR A 73 0.67 -15.74 1.76
N LEU A 74 1.48 -14.74 1.44
CA LEU A 74 2.55 -14.24 2.31
C LEU A 74 1.95 -13.47 3.49
N ILE A 75 2.51 -13.62 4.70
CA ILE A 75 1.99 -12.91 5.89
C ILE A 75 2.07 -11.39 5.72
N SER A 76 3.15 -10.89 5.13
CA SER A 76 3.29 -9.47 4.80
C SER A 76 2.41 -9.02 3.64
N GLY A 77 1.94 -9.95 2.81
CA GLY A 77 1.27 -9.65 1.53
C GLY A 77 2.20 -9.06 0.46
N VAL A 78 3.53 -9.05 0.69
CA VAL A 78 4.51 -8.38 -0.18
C VAL A 78 5.49 -9.39 -0.79
N LEU A 79 5.60 -9.36 -2.12
CA LEU A 79 6.69 -9.96 -2.90
C LEU A 79 7.59 -8.86 -3.44
N GLU A 80 8.90 -9.00 -3.27
CA GLU A 80 9.90 -8.11 -3.86
C GLU A 80 10.68 -8.82 -4.97
N LEU A 81 10.76 -8.18 -6.14
CA LEU A 81 11.58 -8.57 -7.27
C LEU A 81 12.63 -7.47 -7.47
N LEU A 82 13.91 -7.80 -7.33
CA LEU A 82 15.01 -6.84 -7.47
C LEU A 82 15.98 -7.29 -8.55
N SER A 83 16.22 -6.43 -9.55
CA SER A 83 17.20 -6.71 -10.62
C SER A 83 16.97 -8.04 -11.35
N CYS A 84 15.71 -8.39 -11.61
CA CYS A 84 15.34 -9.66 -12.23
C CYS A 84 15.02 -9.49 -13.73
N LYS A 85 15.05 -10.60 -14.47
CA LYS A 85 14.72 -10.61 -15.90
C LYS A 85 13.92 -11.86 -16.26
N LYS A 86 12.95 -11.73 -17.16
CA LYS A 86 12.12 -12.85 -17.66
C LYS A 86 11.50 -13.65 -16.51
N ILE A 87 10.72 -12.97 -15.69
CA ILE A 87 10.06 -13.59 -14.54
C ILE A 87 8.60 -13.88 -14.90
N VAL A 88 8.15 -15.09 -14.61
CA VAL A 88 6.73 -15.48 -14.75
C VAL A 88 6.20 -15.85 -13.38
N LEU A 89 5.17 -15.15 -12.92
CA LEU A 89 4.47 -15.45 -11.68
C LEU A 89 3.12 -16.08 -12.01
N ASN A 90 2.88 -17.33 -11.62
CA ASN A 90 1.60 -18.00 -11.80
C ASN A 90 0.88 -18.12 -10.47
N PHE A 91 -0.24 -17.41 -10.32
CA PHE A 91 -1.04 -17.49 -9.11
C PHE A 91 -2.06 -18.63 -9.26
N LEU A 92 -1.90 -19.65 -8.42
CA LEU A 92 -2.82 -20.80 -8.35
C LEU A 92 -4.01 -20.48 -7.44
N GLU A 93 -4.97 -21.39 -7.31
CA GLU A 93 -6.27 -21.17 -6.63
C GLU A 93 -6.14 -20.54 -5.22
N CYS A 94 -5.14 -20.96 -4.45
CA CYS A 94 -4.87 -20.47 -3.10
C CYS A 94 -3.80 -19.35 -3.04
N GLY A 95 -3.22 -18.98 -4.18
CA GLY A 95 -2.20 -17.94 -4.29
C GLY A 95 -2.77 -16.53 -4.18
N GLN A 96 -2.24 -15.73 -3.26
CA GLN A 96 -2.59 -14.30 -3.16
C GLN A 96 -1.38 -13.50 -2.65
N ILE A 97 -1.01 -12.46 -3.39
CA ILE A 97 0.06 -11.53 -3.04
C ILE A 97 -0.47 -10.14 -3.40
N PRO A 98 -1.09 -9.44 -2.43
CA PRO A 98 -1.70 -8.13 -2.68
C PRO A 98 -0.74 -7.11 -3.26
N THR A 99 0.51 -7.11 -2.81
CA THR A 99 1.51 -6.12 -3.23
C THR A 99 2.73 -6.80 -3.83
N ILE A 100 3.08 -6.42 -5.05
CA ILE A 100 4.33 -6.82 -5.70
C ILE A 100 5.15 -5.56 -5.90
N MET A 101 6.44 -5.61 -5.57
CA MET A 101 7.38 -4.53 -5.82
C MET A 101 8.43 -5.05 -6.79
N ALA A 102 8.52 -4.47 -7.98
CA ALA A 102 9.50 -4.84 -8.99
C ALA A 102 10.42 -3.66 -9.30
N ASP A 103 11.63 -3.72 -8.74
CA ASP A 103 12.69 -2.76 -8.97
C ASP A 103 13.68 -3.32 -10.00
N SER A 104 14.02 -2.49 -10.99
CA SER A 104 15.00 -2.80 -12.03
C SER A 104 14.75 -4.17 -12.67
N THR A 105 13.48 -4.48 -12.93
CA THR A 105 13.04 -5.79 -13.40
C THR A 105 12.40 -5.69 -14.77
N SER A 106 12.83 -6.53 -15.73
CA SER A 106 12.29 -6.53 -17.09
C SER A 106 11.65 -7.86 -17.47
N ASP A 107 10.72 -7.83 -18.43
CA ASP A 107 10.06 -9.03 -18.96
C ASP A 107 9.30 -9.81 -17.85
N LEU A 108 8.43 -9.12 -17.11
CA LEU A 108 7.64 -9.69 -16.01
C LEU A 108 6.22 -10.02 -16.49
N SER A 109 5.83 -11.29 -16.38
CA SER A 109 4.46 -11.75 -16.62
C SER A 109 3.82 -12.18 -15.30
N ILE A 110 2.63 -11.67 -15.01
CA ILE A 110 1.87 -12.01 -13.79
C ILE A 110 0.55 -12.63 -14.20
N ASN A 111 0.40 -13.93 -14.02
CA ASN A 111 -0.78 -14.68 -14.41
C ASN A 111 -1.66 -14.93 -13.18
N LEU A 112 -2.89 -14.41 -13.22
CA LEU A 112 -3.88 -14.47 -12.17
C LEU A 112 -5.09 -15.27 -12.64
N LEU A 113 -5.73 -16.02 -11.73
CA LEU A 113 -7.05 -16.61 -12.00
C LEU A 113 -8.16 -15.57 -11.82
N LYS A 114 -7.99 -14.68 -10.84
CA LYS A 114 -8.95 -13.63 -10.50
C LYS A 114 -8.24 -12.34 -10.08
N HIS A 115 -8.88 -11.20 -10.36
CA HIS A 115 -8.37 -9.87 -10.02
C HIS A 115 -8.04 -9.73 -8.51
N SER A 116 -8.75 -10.41 -7.61
CA SER A 116 -8.55 -10.28 -6.16
C SER A 116 -7.25 -10.93 -5.61
N GLN A 117 -6.50 -11.67 -6.43
CA GLN A 117 -5.23 -12.28 -6.00
C GLN A 117 -4.08 -11.27 -5.89
N PHE A 118 -4.28 -10.07 -6.42
CA PHE A 118 -3.29 -9.02 -6.58
C PHE A 118 -3.98 -7.65 -6.51
N GLU A 119 -3.39 -6.67 -5.83
CA GLU A 119 -3.98 -5.33 -5.69
C GLU A 119 -3.12 -4.25 -6.35
N SER A 120 -1.81 -4.30 -6.12
CA SER A 120 -0.91 -3.26 -6.60
C SER A 120 0.49 -3.77 -6.94
N LEU A 121 1.04 -3.24 -8.03
CA LEU A 121 2.40 -3.48 -8.51
C LEU A 121 3.16 -2.17 -8.47
N TYR A 122 4.14 -2.08 -7.58
CA TYR A 122 5.05 -0.94 -7.51
C TYR A 122 6.24 -1.17 -8.43
N LEU A 123 6.54 -0.16 -9.25
CA LEU A 123 7.55 -0.24 -10.29
C LEU A 123 8.52 0.93 -10.17
N HIS A 124 9.78 0.71 -10.50
CA HIS A 124 10.74 1.79 -10.69
C HIS A 124 10.92 2.06 -12.18
N GLY A 125 11.32 3.28 -12.56
CA GLY A 125 11.37 3.74 -13.95
C GLY A 125 12.28 2.93 -14.91
N ASN A 126 13.12 2.03 -14.39
CA ASN A 126 13.95 1.13 -15.20
C ASN A 126 13.29 -0.23 -15.49
N SER A 127 12.13 -0.52 -14.89
CA SER A 127 11.39 -1.76 -15.15
C SER A 127 10.61 -1.65 -16.46
N SER A 128 10.61 -2.70 -17.29
CA SER A 128 10.06 -2.64 -18.66
C SER A 128 9.44 -3.96 -19.11
N ASN A 129 8.53 -3.91 -20.09
CA ASN A 129 7.84 -5.08 -20.64
C ASN A 129 7.15 -5.91 -19.55
N ILE A 130 6.11 -5.34 -18.95
CA ILE A 130 5.37 -5.94 -17.83
C ILE A 130 3.93 -6.14 -18.26
N GLU A 131 3.41 -7.36 -18.07
CA GLU A 131 2.05 -7.75 -18.42
C GLU A 131 1.39 -8.49 -17.26
N ILE A 132 0.12 -8.16 -17.00
CA ILE A 132 -0.72 -8.88 -16.05
C ILE A 132 -1.83 -9.58 -16.86
N CYS A 133 -1.94 -10.90 -16.71
CA CYS A 133 -2.96 -11.72 -17.36
C CYS A 133 -3.98 -12.18 -16.33
N VAL A 134 -5.28 -12.13 -16.66
CA VAL A 134 -6.34 -12.62 -15.78
C VAL A 134 -7.26 -13.61 -16.51
N GLY A 135 -7.45 -14.80 -15.93
CA GLY A 135 -8.36 -15.85 -16.39
C GLY A 135 -7.67 -17.11 -16.94
N GLU A 136 -8.39 -18.23 -16.98
CA GLU A 136 -7.89 -19.55 -17.41
C GLU A 136 -8.01 -19.77 -18.93
N ASP A 137 -9.21 -19.64 -19.50
CA ASP A 137 -9.50 -20.02 -20.91
C ASP A 137 -9.33 -18.87 -21.92
N THR A 138 -9.70 -17.66 -21.53
CA THR A 138 -9.54 -16.43 -22.31
C THR A 138 -8.82 -15.41 -21.45
N SER A 139 -7.52 -15.66 -21.24
CA SER A 139 -6.69 -14.76 -20.46
C SER A 139 -6.72 -13.35 -21.04
N THR A 140 -7.29 -12.42 -20.28
CA THR A 140 -7.30 -10.99 -20.65
C THR A 140 -5.96 -10.42 -20.26
N LYS A 141 -5.27 -9.79 -21.22
CA LYS A 141 -3.94 -9.23 -21.04
C LYS A 141 -4.02 -7.74 -20.74
N TYR A 142 -3.36 -7.32 -19.68
CA TYR A 142 -3.26 -5.93 -19.23
C TYR A 142 -1.78 -5.52 -19.24
N PRO A 143 -1.28 -4.94 -20.34
CA PRO A 143 0.08 -4.42 -20.38
C PRO A 143 0.20 -3.20 -19.45
N VAL A 144 1.26 -3.15 -18.66
CA VAL A 144 1.54 -1.98 -17.82
C VAL A 144 2.12 -0.88 -18.71
N SER A 145 1.32 0.17 -18.92
CA SER A 145 1.72 1.33 -19.70
C SER A 145 2.32 2.40 -18.79
N PHE A 146 3.59 2.72 -18.97
CA PHE A 146 4.22 3.84 -18.29
C PHE A 146 3.81 5.16 -18.97
N PRO A 147 3.61 6.25 -18.21
CA PRO A 147 3.49 7.58 -18.80
C PRO A 147 4.75 7.94 -19.62
N THR A 148 4.55 8.60 -20.75
CA THR A 148 5.64 9.03 -21.65
C THR A 148 6.53 10.09 -20.96
N ASP A 149 7.83 10.11 -21.28
CA ASP A 149 8.81 11.11 -20.82
C ASP A 149 9.05 11.18 -19.29
N VAL A 150 9.04 10.04 -18.61
CA VAL A 150 9.26 9.99 -17.17
C VAL A 150 10.73 9.70 -16.81
N PRO A 151 11.37 10.51 -15.96
CA PRO A 151 12.69 10.21 -15.40
C PRO A 151 12.76 8.83 -14.73
N SER A 152 13.90 8.15 -14.90
CA SER A 152 14.18 6.82 -14.36
C SER A 152 14.12 6.68 -12.84
N HIS A 153 14.18 7.78 -12.11
CA HIS A 153 14.13 7.83 -10.65
C HIS A 153 12.72 7.92 -10.06
N PHE A 154 11.67 7.97 -10.89
CA PHE A 154 10.29 7.92 -10.40
C PHE A 154 9.82 6.49 -10.15
N GLN A 155 8.98 6.38 -9.14
CA GLN A 155 8.26 5.16 -8.80
C GLN A 155 6.83 5.28 -9.31
N PHE A 156 6.28 4.16 -9.77
CA PHE A 156 4.91 4.03 -10.25
C PHE A 156 4.19 2.95 -9.47
N VAL A 157 2.87 3.01 -9.51
CA VAL A 157 1.98 1.96 -9.01
C VAL A 157 0.96 1.63 -10.08
N ALA A 158 0.91 0.37 -10.49
CA ALA A 158 -0.16 -0.19 -11.28
C ALA A 158 -1.17 -0.86 -10.35
N SER A 159 -2.45 -0.48 -10.44
CA SER A 159 -3.52 -1.04 -9.61
C SER A 159 -4.82 -1.16 -10.39
N TRP A 160 -5.71 -2.02 -9.92
CA TRP A 160 -7.03 -2.19 -10.51
C TRP A 160 -7.95 -1.01 -10.20
N GLU A 161 -8.65 -0.55 -11.22
CA GLU A 161 -9.77 0.39 -11.12
C GLU A 161 -11.03 -0.30 -11.63
N LYS A 162 -12.11 -0.20 -10.87
CA LYS A 162 -13.41 -0.78 -11.24
C LYS A 162 -14.15 0.22 -12.12
N GLU A 163 -14.46 -0.19 -13.34
CA GLU A 163 -15.32 0.55 -14.28
C GLU A 163 -16.73 -0.07 -14.31
N GLU A 164 -17.68 0.58 -14.99
CA GLU A 164 -19.07 0.10 -15.08
C GLU A 164 -19.17 -1.31 -15.70
N GLU A 165 -18.29 -1.61 -16.67
CA GLU A 165 -18.29 -2.88 -17.41
C GLU A 165 -17.05 -3.77 -17.14
N GLY A 166 -16.30 -3.53 -16.05
CA GLY A 166 -15.20 -4.43 -15.71
C GLY A 166 -14.06 -3.81 -14.91
N TRP A 167 -12.85 -4.26 -15.23
CA TRP A 167 -11.62 -3.84 -14.56
C TRP A 167 -10.67 -3.21 -15.57
N LYS A 168 -9.99 -2.17 -15.12
CA LYS A 168 -8.92 -1.52 -15.84
C LYS A 168 -7.66 -1.51 -14.99
N LEU A 169 -6.51 -1.74 -15.61
CA LEU A 169 -5.22 -1.56 -14.97
C LEU A 169 -4.75 -0.12 -15.20
N VAL A 170 -4.62 0.65 -14.13
CA VAL A 170 -4.18 2.05 -14.20
C VAL A 170 -2.79 2.15 -13.56
N CYS A 171 -1.84 2.74 -14.28
CA CYS A 171 -0.48 2.97 -13.80
C CYS A 171 -0.28 4.46 -13.53
N GLU A 172 -0.03 4.81 -12.27
CA GLU A 172 0.10 6.20 -11.82
C GLU A 172 1.47 6.42 -11.18
N LYS A 173 1.99 7.64 -11.30
CA LYS A 173 3.21 8.04 -10.58
C LYS A 173 2.93 8.13 -9.08
N VAL A 174 3.82 7.53 -8.29
CA VAL A 174 3.79 7.58 -6.83
C VAL A 174 4.29 8.93 -6.35
N VAL A 175 3.54 9.54 -5.45
CA VAL A 175 3.88 10.74 -4.70
C VAL A 175 4.04 10.36 -3.24
N ARG A 176 5.14 10.79 -2.62
CA ARG A 176 5.39 10.59 -1.19
C ARG A 176 5.31 11.92 -0.47
N ASP A 177 4.11 12.46 -0.35
CA ASP A 177 3.81 13.67 0.41
C ASP A 177 3.03 13.27 1.68
N GLY A 178 3.76 12.83 2.72
CA GLY A 178 3.21 12.30 3.97
C GLY A 178 3.84 10.97 4.44
N VAL A 179 3.16 10.28 5.35
CA VAL A 179 3.63 9.02 5.99
C VAL A 179 3.46 7.79 5.07
N PHE A 180 2.46 7.81 4.18
CA PHE A 180 2.16 6.70 3.27
C PHE A 180 2.29 7.13 1.80
N PRO A 181 2.83 6.29 0.91
CA PRO A 181 2.84 6.55 -0.53
C PRO A 181 1.42 6.74 -1.06
N THR A 182 1.24 7.69 -1.96
CA THR A 182 -0.04 8.03 -2.61
C THR A 182 0.20 8.28 -4.10
N THR A 183 -0.82 8.63 -4.88
CA THR A 183 -0.71 8.96 -6.31
C THR A 183 -1.01 10.44 -6.55
N GLU A 184 -0.54 11.02 -7.66
CA GLU A 184 -0.82 12.43 -8.01
C GLU A 184 -2.33 12.72 -8.03
N ARG A 185 -3.13 11.78 -8.57
CA ARG A 185 -4.60 11.87 -8.56
C ARG A 185 -5.16 11.88 -7.14
N LYS A 186 -4.79 10.91 -6.29
CA LYS A 186 -5.27 10.83 -4.91
C LYS A 186 -4.89 12.05 -4.08
N MET A 187 -3.70 12.62 -4.32
CA MET A 187 -3.27 13.87 -3.71
C MET A 187 -4.16 15.03 -4.10
N LYS A 188 -4.44 15.19 -5.40
CA LYS A 188 -5.33 16.23 -5.91
C LYS A 188 -6.74 16.10 -5.33
N GLU A 189 -7.30 14.89 -5.33
CA GLU A 189 -8.61 14.64 -4.73
C GLU A 189 -8.63 14.94 -3.22
N ALA A 190 -7.57 14.59 -2.49
CA ALA A 190 -7.46 14.87 -1.06
C ALA A 190 -7.35 16.37 -0.79
N GLN A 191 -6.61 17.12 -1.63
CA GLN A 191 -6.51 18.57 -1.55
C GLN A 191 -7.87 19.23 -1.82
N GLU A 192 -8.61 18.78 -2.85
CA GLU A 192 -9.94 19.28 -3.16
C GLU A 192 -10.95 18.97 -2.04
N ARG A 193 -10.90 17.77 -1.44
CA ARG A 193 -11.72 17.42 -0.27
C ARG A 193 -11.38 18.32 0.92
N LYS A 194 -10.09 18.48 1.25
CA LYS A 194 -9.64 19.36 2.33
C LYS A 194 -10.07 20.81 2.10
N ALA A 195 -10.00 21.32 0.87
CA ALA A 195 -10.45 22.67 0.53
C ALA A 195 -11.96 22.83 0.78
N ARG A 196 -12.78 21.86 0.33
CA ARG A 196 -14.23 21.85 0.60
C ARG A 196 -14.56 21.76 2.08
N ASP A 197 -13.84 20.94 2.83
CA ASP A 197 -14.08 20.77 4.27
C ASP A 197 -13.63 22.01 5.06
N LEU A 198 -12.53 22.67 4.65
CA LEU A 198 -12.07 23.93 5.22
C LEU A 198 -13.09 25.06 4.97
N GLU A 199 -13.65 25.14 3.77
CA GLU A 199 -14.69 26.10 3.41
C GLU A 199 -15.96 25.92 4.26
N LYS A 200 -16.40 24.67 4.46
CA LYS A 200 -17.51 24.35 5.36
C LYS A 200 -17.22 24.74 6.81
N LEU A 201 -16.01 24.47 7.29
CA LEU A 201 -15.59 24.82 8.65
C LEU A 201 -15.50 26.33 8.86
N ALA A 202 -14.96 27.07 7.88
CA ALA A 202 -14.91 28.53 7.91
C ALA A 202 -16.32 29.14 7.93
N THR A 203 -17.25 28.59 7.14
CA THR A 203 -18.66 29.01 7.13
C THR A 203 -19.32 28.76 8.49
N ALA A 204 -19.14 27.57 9.07
CA ALA A 204 -19.67 27.23 10.39
C ALA A 204 -19.12 28.14 11.51
N LEU A 205 -17.84 28.50 11.46
CA LEU A 205 -17.24 29.45 12.41
C LEU A 205 -17.80 30.86 12.24
N SER A 206 -18.01 31.32 11.00
CA SER A 206 -18.63 32.62 10.71
C SER A 206 -20.08 32.69 11.23
N ASP A 207 -20.83 31.60 11.12
CA ASP A 207 -22.21 31.54 11.62
C ASP A 207 -22.28 31.53 13.16
N ILE A 208 -21.31 30.91 13.83
CA ILE A 208 -21.18 31.00 15.30
C ILE A 208 -20.89 32.45 15.75
N VAL A 209 -20.07 33.20 15.01
CA VAL A 209 -19.77 34.61 15.31
C VAL A 209 -20.98 35.53 15.09
N ARG A 210 -21.92 35.16 14.22
CA ARG A 210 -23.17 35.92 14.01
C ARG A 210 -24.24 35.68 15.07
N ILE A 211 -24.13 34.63 15.88
CA ILE A 211 -25.03 34.37 17.00
C ILE A 211 -24.41 34.94 18.29
N THR A 212 -24.43 36.26 18.40
CA THR A 212 -24.57 36.90 19.72
C THR A 212 -25.43 38.16 19.60
N PRO A 213 -26.77 38.04 19.51
CA PRO A 213 -27.65 39.16 19.74
C PRO A 213 -27.52 39.60 21.21
N LYS A 214 -27.11 40.85 21.43
CA LYS A 214 -27.17 41.54 22.73
C LYS A 214 -28.64 41.76 23.13
N GLU A 215 -29.37 40.72 23.53
CA GLU A 215 -30.72 40.88 24.10
C GLU A 215 -30.98 39.93 25.28
N GLN A 216 -30.05 39.81 26.21
CA GLN A 216 -30.33 39.26 27.56
C GLN A 216 -29.63 40.00 28.70
N LEU A 217 -29.34 41.30 28.54
CA LEU A 217 -28.71 42.12 29.58
C LEU A 217 -29.63 43.19 30.21
N GLN A 218 -30.94 43.18 29.94
CA GLN A 218 -31.89 44.11 30.57
C GLN A 218 -33.22 43.44 30.91
N LYS A 219 -33.25 42.65 31.99
CA LYS A 219 -34.44 42.46 32.84
C LYS A 219 -34.06 41.85 34.19
N ASP A 220 -33.13 42.50 34.89
CA ASP A 220 -33.09 42.42 36.36
C ASP A 220 -32.24 43.57 36.90
N LYS A 221 -32.82 44.77 36.87
CA LYS A 221 -32.45 45.83 37.81
C LYS A 221 -33.65 46.06 38.71
N GLY A 222 -33.66 45.31 39.82
CA GLY A 222 -34.38 45.71 41.01
C GLY A 222 -34.01 47.16 41.32
N SER A 223 -35.03 48.02 41.38
CA SER A 223 -34.84 49.42 41.74
C SER A 223 -34.61 49.54 43.25
N PRO A 224 -33.77 50.51 43.68
CA PRO A 224 -33.27 50.59 45.04
C PRO A 224 -34.30 51.23 45.97
N GLY A 225 -34.42 50.69 47.18
CA GLY A 225 -35.20 51.30 48.25
C GLY A 225 -34.48 52.49 48.89
N THR A 226 -35.25 53.51 49.28
CA THR A 226 -35.19 54.42 50.45
C THR A 226 -35.88 55.74 50.08
N ALA A 227 -36.65 56.47 50.88
CA ALA A 227 -37.25 56.31 52.21
C ALA A 227 -38.24 57.49 52.39
N ALA A 228 -39.30 57.34 53.19
CA ALA A 228 -39.94 58.46 53.91
C ALA A 228 -40.77 57.90 55.07
N GLY A 229 -40.30 58.11 56.30
CA GLY A 229 -41.10 57.94 57.51
C GLY A 229 -41.83 59.22 57.90
N ALA A 230 -42.87 59.10 58.72
CA ALA A 230 -43.17 59.95 59.88
C ALA A 230 -44.60 59.68 60.41
N GLU A 231 -44.70 59.67 61.73
CA GLU A 231 -45.86 59.43 62.59
C GLU A 231 -46.94 60.53 62.52
N ASN A 232 -48.19 60.19 62.90
CA ASN A 232 -48.96 60.74 64.04
C ASN A 232 -50.48 60.81 63.78
N LYS A 233 -51.26 60.00 64.51
CA LYS A 233 -52.15 60.42 65.61
C LYS A 233 -52.96 59.25 66.15
#